data_AF-A0A9D6FWY3-F1
#
_entry.id   AF-A0A9D6FWY3-F1
#
_cell.length_a   1.000
_cell.length_b   1.000
_cell.length_c   1.000
_cell.angle_alpha   90.00
_cell.angle_beta   90.00
_cell.angle_gamma   90.00
#
_symmetry.space_group_name_H-M   'P 1'
#
loop_
_entity.id
_entity.type
_entity.pdbx_description
1 polymer ?
#
loop_
_entity_poly.entity_id
_entity_poly.type
_entity_poly.pdbx_seq_one_letter_code
_entity_poly.pdbx_strand_id
1 'polypeptide(L)'
;MNCDACGERLIEWLDGVRAPEVEGHLAGCGSCRGLFETARSTAETLRSAPVPEPRGRWEDVLRRMDRPRRRWWPAAAAAAAVAAAGLLAIPRRDEAPPKRLRIEVVEAGDRIEPGKADAVMDSLEDGTVADLGGPR
;
A
#
# COMPACT_ATOMS: atom_id res chain seq x y z
N MET A 1 29.91 14.33 19.11
CA MET A 1 30.91 14.36 18.01
C MET A 1 32.01 15.36 18.36
N ASN A 2 33.26 15.01 18.12
CA ASN A 2 34.41 15.93 18.27
C ASN A 2 34.69 16.68 16.95
N CYS A 3 35.59 17.66 16.98
CA CYS A 3 35.88 18.51 15.82
C CYS A 3 36.46 17.70 14.64
N ASP A 4 37.34 16.73 14.91
CA ASP A 4 37.98 15.93 13.85
C ASP A 4 36.95 15.09 13.08
N ALA A 5 36.09 14.35 13.79
CA ALA A 5 35.03 13.56 13.16
C ALA A 5 33.98 14.44 12.46
N CYS A 6 33.77 15.68 12.93
CA CYS A 6 32.94 16.64 12.23
C CYS A 6 33.58 17.06 10.90
N GLY A 7 34.89 17.35 10.91
CA GLY A 7 35.64 17.73 9.72
C GLY A 7 35.63 16.66 8.63
N GLU A 8 35.85 15.39 9.00
CA GLU A 8 35.81 14.27 8.05
C GLU A 8 34.44 14.11 7.36
N ARG A 9 33.36 14.32 8.11
CA ARG A 9 31.98 14.14 7.60
C ARG A 9 31.38 15.41 7.00
N LEU A 10 32.07 16.54 7.09
CA LEU A 10 31.54 17.83 6.63
C LEU A 10 31.37 17.88 5.11
N ILE A 11 32.28 17.24 4.36
CA ILE A 11 32.24 17.20 2.90
C ILE A 11 31.02 16.41 2.42
N GLU A 12 30.80 15.21 2.95
CA GLU A 12 29.62 14.40 2.63
C GLU A 12 28.32 15.15 2.94
N TRP A 13 28.31 15.91 4.05
CA TRP A 13 27.16 16.72 4.44
C TRP A 13 26.91 17.88 3.47
N LEU A 14 27.97 18.54 2.98
CA LEU A 14 27.89 19.56 1.92
C LEU A 14 27.36 18.99 0.60
N ASP A 15 27.65 17.73 0.30
CA ASP A 15 27.13 17.00 -0.86
C ASP A 15 25.69 16.50 -0.67
N GLY A 16 25.07 16.80 0.49
CA GLY A 16 23.66 16.53 0.78
C GLY A 16 23.39 15.27 1.59
N VAL A 17 24.42 14.53 2.00
CA VAL A 17 24.27 13.37 2.89
C VAL A 17 23.95 13.85 4.29
N ARG A 18 22.70 13.67 4.74
CA ARG A 18 22.27 14.15 6.06
C ARG A 18 22.94 13.36 7.17
N ALA A 19 23.53 14.08 8.13
CA ALA A 19 24.13 13.55 9.35
C ALA A 19 23.70 14.44 10.53
N PRO A 20 22.70 14.05 11.33
CA PRO A 20 22.16 14.88 12.41
C PRO A 20 23.20 15.22 13.49
N GLU A 21 24.23 14.39 13.66
CA GLU A 21 25.33 14.64 14.58
C GLU A 21 26.20 15.82 14.13
N VAL A 22 26.37 16.01 12.82
CA VAL A 22 27.08 17.16 12.23
C VAL A 22 26.26 18.42 12.44
N GLU A 23 24.96 18.37 12.17
CA GLU A 23 24.04 19.50 12.38
C GLU A 23 24.05 19.98 13.85
N GLY A 24 23.96 19.05 14.80
CA GLY A 24 24.07 19.35 16.23
C GLY A 24 25.43 19.93 16.61
N HIS A 25 26.53 19.43 16.05
CA HIS A 25 27.86 19.96 16.32
C HIS A 25 28.07 21.37 15.76
N LEU A 26 27.59 21.65 14.54
CA LEU A 26 27.66 22.98 13.92
C LEU A 26 26.85 24.03 14.70
N ALA A 27 25.78 23.63 15.39
CA ALA A 27 25.03 24.51 16.29
C ALA A 27 25.83 24.91 17.55
N GLY A 28 26.73 24.04 18.03
CA GLY A 28 27.51 24.25 19.25
C GLY A 28 28.96 24.73 19.05
N CYS A 29 29.54 24.53 17.86
CA CYS A 29 30.97 24.73 17.64
C CYS A 29 31.25 25.80 16.58
N GLY A 30 31.81 26.94 17.00
CA GLY A 30 32.10 28.08 16.12
C GLY A 30 33.19 27.80 15.07
N SER A 31 34.23 27.02 15.40
CA SER A 31 35.30 26.69 14.45
C SER A 31 34.79 25.83 13.30
N CYS A 32 34.05 24.77 13.61
CA CYS A 32 33.44 23.89 12.61
C CYS A 32 32.40 24.65 11.76
N ARG A 33 31.66 25.59 12.36
CA ARG A 33 30.75 26.47 11.62
C ARG A 33 31.48 27.38 10.64
N GLY A 34 32.58 28.02 11.05
CA GLY A 34 33.39 28.84 10.15
C GLY A 34 34.00 28.04 8.99
N LEU A 35 34.44 26.80 9.26
CA LEU A 35 34.91 25.88 8.23
C LEU A 35 33.79 25.56 7.23
N PHE A 36 32.59 25.25 7.72
CA PHE A 36 31.41 24.98 6.90
C PHE A 36 31.05 26.18 6.01
N GLU A 37 30.97 27.37 6.58
CA GLU A 37 30.61 28.60 5.85
C GLU A 37 31.64 28.89 4.75
N THR A 38 32.93 28.69 5.02
CA THR A 38 34.01 28.84 4.04
C THR A 38 33.88 27.84 2.89
N ALA A 39 33.68 26.56 3.22
CA ALA A 39 33.53 25.50 2.22
C ALA A 39 32.26 25.70 1.38
N ARG A 40 31.13 26.08 2.02
CA ARG A 40 29.87 26.40 1.34
C ARG A 40 30.02 27.58 0.38
N SER A 41 30.65 28.67 0.82
CA SER A 41 30.92 29.85 -0.02
C SER A 41 31.79 29.51 -1.23
N THR A 42 32.81 28.69 -1.02
CA THR A 42 33.68 28.19 -2.10
C THR A 42 32.88 27.36 -3.10
N ALA A 43 32.03 26.44 -2.63
CA ALA A 43 31.19 25.63 -3.49
C ALA A 43 30.17 26.46 -4.29
N GLU A 44 29.60 27.51 -3.70
CA GLU A 44 28.69 28.45 -4.39
C GLU A 44 29.41 29.23 -5.50
N THR A 45 30.64 29.67 -5.20
CA THR A 45 31.49 30.38 -6.18
C THR A 45 31.85 29.45 -7.35
N LEU A 46 32.19 28.20 -7.08
CA LEU A 46 32.48 27.21 -8.12
C LEU A 46 31.25 26.85 -8.95
N ARG A 47 30.06 26.76 -8.32
CA ARG A 47 28.80 26.48 -9.03
C ARG A 47 28.37 27.61 -9.97
N SER A 48 28.73 28.86 -9.65
CA SER A 48 28.45 30.02 -10.50
C SER A 48 29.52 30.30 -11.55
N ALA A 49 30.66 29.61 -11.49
CA ALA A 49 31.71 29.76 -12.49
C ALA A 49 31.25 29.24 -13.87
N PRO A 50 31.52 29.96 -14.96
CA PRO A 50 31.21 29.48 -16.30
C PRO A 50 32.04 28.23 -16.59
N VAL A 51 31.36 27.11 -16.76
CA VAL A 51 31.99 25.85 -17.18
C VAL A 51 32.14 25.91 -18.70
N PRO A 52 33.37 25.78 -19.24
CA PRO A 52 33.56 25.73 -20.69
C PRO A 52 32.80 24.53 -21.25
N GLU A 53 32.17 24.72 -22.42
CA GLU A 53 31.42 23.66 -23.07
C GLU A 53 32.35 22.44 -23.32
N PRO A 54 31.97 21.23 -22.86
CA PRO A 54 32.81 20.05 -23.03
C PRO A 54 33.09 19.82 -24.52
N ARG A 55 34.36 19.78 -24.92
CA ARG A 55 34.72 19.45 -26.32
C ARG A 55 34.48 17.96 -26.57
N GLY A 56 33.56 17.61 -27.46
CA GLY A 56 33.30 16.23 -27.89
C GLY A 56 31.87 15.75 -27.60
N ARG A 57 31.69 14.43 -27.42
CA ARG A 57 30.46 13.59 -27.45
C ARG A 57 29.30 13.97 -26.50
N TRP A 58 29.19 15.22 -26.06
CA TRP A 58 28.09 15.70 -25.24
C TRP A 58 26.74 15.49 -25.95
N GLU A 59 26.67 15.65 -27.28
CA GLU A 59 25.44 15.37 -28.01
C GLU A 59 25.03 13.89 -27.92
N ASP A 60 25.98 12.95 -27.84
CA ASP A 60 25.67 11.53 -27.67
C ASP A 60 25.14 11.22 -26.27
N VAL A 61 25.66 11.90 -25.24
CA VAL A 61 25.18 11.77 -23.87
C VAL A 61 23.76 12.33 -23.76
N LEU A 62 23.54 13.54 -24.26
CA LEU A 62 22.20 14.16 -24.31
C LEU A 62 21.21 13.29 -25.08
N ARG A 63 21.59 12.78 -26.26
CA ARG A 63 20.74 11.89 -27.06
C ARG A 63 20.40 10.57 -26.35
N ARG A 64 21.29 10.06 -25.50
CA ARG A 64 21.00 8.88 -24.68
C ARG A 64 20.07 9.18 -23.52
N MET A 65 20.17 10.37 -22.92
CA MET A 65 19.28 10.81 -21.84
C MET A 65 17.87 11.12 -22.35
N ASP A 66 17.77 11.75 -23.53
CA ASP A 66 16.50 12.09 -24.19
C ASP A 66 15.82 10.89 -24.85
N ARG A 67 16.45 9.70 -24.84
CA ARG A 67 15.88 8.53 -25.50
C ARG A 67 14.55 8.21 -24.81
N PRO A 68 13.41 8.38 -25.49
CA PRO A 68 12.14 8.36 -24.82
C PRO A 68 11.92 6.97 -24.24
N ARG A 69 11.34 6.94 -23.04
CA ARG A 69 10.85 5.73 -22.37
C ARG A 69 9.91 4.89 -23.27
N ARG A 70 9.60 5.24 -24.51
CA ARG A 70 8.76 4.49 -25.47
C ARG A 70 9.20 3.04 -25.74
N ARG A 71 10.35 2.57 -25.23
CA ARG A 71 10.77 1.16 -25.35
C ARG A 71 9.77 0.16 -24.74
N TRP A 72 9.00 0.53 -23.72
CA TRP A 72 7.97 -0.35 -23.12
C TRP A 72 6.56 -0.14 -23.68
N TRP A 73 6.34 0.84 -24.56
CA TRP A 73 5.04 1.07 -25.17
C TRP A 73 4.50 -0.14 -25.96
N PRO A 74 5.29 -0.88 -26.77
CA PRO A 74 4.76 -2.06 -27.44
C PRO A 74 4.38 -3.17 -26.45
N ALA A 75 5.12 -3.34 -25.35
CA ALA A 75 4.79 -4.30 -24.30
C ALA A 75 3.53 -3.88 -23.52
N ALA A 76 3.38 -2.59 -23.21
CA ALA A 76 2.20 -2.04 -22.55
C ALA A 76 0.95 -2.16 -23.44
N ALA A 77 1.08 -1.91 -24.74
CA ALA A 77 -0.01 -2.09 -25.71
C ALA A 77 -0.45 -3.55 -25.82
N ALA A 78 0.50 -4.49 -25.86
CA ALA A 78 0.20 -5.92 -25.87
C ALA A 78 -0.51 -6.37 -24.58
N ALA A 79 -0.03 -5.93 -23.41
CA ALA A 79 -0.66 -6.25 -22.13
C ALA A 79 -2.10 -5.71 -22.03
N ALA A 80 -2.33 -4.48 -22.51
CA ALA A 80 -3.67 -3.89 -22.54
C ALA A 80 -4.62 -4.67 -23.47
N ALA A 81 -4.14 -5.12 -24.63
CA ALA A 81 -4.93 -5.92 -25.55
C ALA A 81 -5.33 -7.28 -24.95
N VAL A 82 -4.41 -7.96 -24.26
CA VAL A 82 -4.68 -9.23 -23.56
C VAL A 82 -5.70 -9.03 -22.43
N ALA A 83 -5.57 -7.97 -21.65
CA ALA A 83 -6.53 -7.66 -20.57
C ALA A 83 -7.94 -7.37 -21.12
N ALA A 84 -8.03 -6.60 -22.22
CA ALA A 84 -9.31 -6.32 -22.87
C ALA A 84 -9.96 -7.58 -23.45
N ALA A 85 -9.18 -8.46 -24.08
CA ALA A 85 -9.67 -9.74 -24.59
C ALA A 85 -10.12 -10.66 -23.44
N GLY A 86 -9.38 -10.70 -22.34
CA GLY A 86 -9.74 -11.45 -21.13
C GLY A 86 -11.07 -10.97 -20.53
N LEU A 87 -11.29 -9.66 -20.46
CA LEU A 87 -12.54 -9.08 -19.96
C LEU A 87 -13.74 -9.38 -20.87
N LEU A 88 -13.54 -9.40 -22.18
CA LEU A 88 -14.58 -9.76 -23.16
C LEU A 88 -14.95 -11.25 -23.11
N ALA A 89 -13.99 -12.11 -22.76
CA ALA A 89 -14.17 -13.55 -22.69
C ALA A 89 -14.83 -14.02 -21.38
N ILE A 90 -15.11 -13.13 -20.41
CA ILE A 90 -15.81 -13.48 -19.18
C ILE A 90 -17.28 -13.76 -19.53
N PRO A 91 -17.77 -15.00 -19.32
CA PRO A 91 -19.18 -15.31 -19.54
C PRO A 91 -20.00 -14.44 -18.60
N ARG A 92 -20.87 -13.59 -19.16
CA ARG A 92 -21.83 -12.84 -18.37
C ARG A 92 -22.77 -13.86 -17.75
N ARG A 93 -22.77 -13.93 -16.41
CA ARG A 93 -23.74 -14.73 -15.68
C ARG A 93 -25.09 -14.09 -15.95
N ASP A 94 -25.85 -14.67 -16.86
CA ASP A 94 -27.29 -14.42 -16.93
C ASP A 94 -27.85 -14.84 -15.57
N GLU A 95 -28.29 -13.86 -14.79
CA GLU A 95 -28.98 -14.09 -13.53
C GLU A 95 -30.21 -14.95 -13.84
N ALA A 96 -30.15 -16.23 -13.47
CA ALA A 96 -31.27 -17.13 -13.61
C ALA A 96 -32.48 -16.54 -12.88
N PRO A 97 -33.67 -16.51 -13.50
CA PRO A 97 -34.84 -15.92 -12.89
C PRO A 97 -35.13 -16.61 -11.54
N PRO A 98 -35.45 -15.85 -10.48
CA PRO A 98 -35.61 -16.42 -9.15
C PRO A 98 -36.70 -17.48 -9.18
N LYS A 99 -36.34 -18.70 -8.74
CA LYS A 99 -37.28 -19.81 -8.60
C LYS A 99 -38.35 -19.37 -7.60
N ARG A 100 -39.58 -19.19 -8.08
CA ARG A 100 -40.74 -18.92 -7.22
C ARG A 100 -40.89 -20.09 -6.26
N LEU A 101 -40.60 -19.86 -4.99
CA LEU A 101 -40.96 -20.79 -3.92
C LEU A 101 -42.49 -20.90 -3.91
N ARG A 102 -42.99 -22.08 -4.27
CA ARG A 102 -44.40 -22.44 -4.15
C ARG A 102 -44.59 -22.93 -2.72
N ILE A 103 -45.22 -22.11 -1.88
CA ILE A 103 -45.63 -22.52 -0.55
C ILE A 103 -46.92 -23.32 -0.74
N GLU A 104 -46.84 -24.64 -0.58
CA GLU A 104 -48.04 -25.47 -0.41
C GLU A 104 -48.51 -25.29 1.04
N VAL A 105 -49.67 -24.66 1.18
CA VAL A 105 -50.38 -24.56 2.45
C VAL A 105 -50.99 -25.93 2.73
N VAL A 106 -50.42 -26.66 3.70
CA VAL A 106 -51.03 -27.86 4.25
C VAL A 106 -52.21 -27.41 5.11
N GLU A 107 -53.44 -27.72 4.68
CA GLU A 107 -54.63 -27.57 5.52
C GLU A 107 -54.47 -28.45 6.77
N ALA A 108 -54.37 -27.80 7.93
CA ALA A 108 -54.49 -28.44 9.23
C ALA A 108 -55.95 -28.89 9.40
N GLY A 109 -56.23 -30.12 8.96
CA GLY A 109 -57.47 -30.83 9.21
C GLY A 109 -57.59 -31.15 10.70
N ASP A 110 -58.24 -30.25 11.41
CA ASP A 110 -58.58 -30.30 12.81
C ASP A 110 -59.56 -31.45 13.11
N ARG A 111 -59.14 -32.41 13.93
CA ARG A 111 -60.03 -33.25 14.73
C ARG A 111 -59.31 -33.61 16.04
N ILE A 112 -59.33 -32.67 16.98
CA ILE A 112 -59.00 -32.93 18.38
C ILE A 112 -60.30 -33.38 19.07
N GLU A 113 -60.35 -34.64 19.50
CA GLU A 113 -61.40 -35.19 20.36
C GLU A 113 -61.46 -34.42 21.70
N PRO A 114 -62.64 -33.96 22.16
CA PRO A 114 -62.76 -33.19 23.39
C PRO A 114 -62.69 -34.12 24.60
N GLY A 115 -61.48 -34.32 25.15
CA GLY A 115 -61.33 -35.14 26.36
C GLY A 115 -59.95 -35.17 27.03
N LYS A 116 -58.95 -34.44 26.54
CA LYS A 116 -57.59 -34.45 27.12
C LYS A 116 -56.95 -33.06 27.22
N ALA A 117 -57.74 -32.04 27.57
CA ALA A 117 -57.20 -30.70 27.83
C ALA A 117 -56.57 -30.54 29.23
N ASP A 118 -56.78 -31.47 30.16
CA ASP A 118 -56.40 -31.28 31.57
C ASP A 118 -55.07 -31.93 31.98
N ALA A 119 -54.30 -32.49 31.05
CA ALA A 119 -53.12 -33.33 31.39
C ALA A 119 -51.75 -32.77 30.98
N VAL A 120 -51.64 -31.58 30.38
CA VAL A 120 -50.33 -31.07 29.88
C VAL A 120 -49.93 -29.71 30.46
N MET A 121 -50.79 -29.07 31.26
CA MET A 121 -50.43 -27.87 32.03
C MET A 121 -49.78 -28.19 33.38
N ASP A 122 -49.40 -29.45 33.64
CA ASP A 122 -48.83 -29.97 34.90
C ASP A 122 -47.39 -30.52 34.76
N SER A 123 -46.63 -30.05 33.76
CA SER A 123 -45.21 -30.44 33.59
C SER A 123 -44.28 -29.25 33.29
N LEU A 124 -44.74 -28.03 33.56
CA LEU A 124 -43.93 -26.81 33.47
C LEU A 124 -43.29 -26.39 34.81
N GLU A 125 -43.44 -27.18 35.88
CA GLU A 125 -43.03 -26.78 37.23
C GLU A 125 -41.85 -27.55 37.85
N ASP A 126 -41.26 -28.57 37.19
CA ASP A 126 -40.11 -29.28 37.76
C ASP A 126 -38.87 -29.20 36.87
N GLY A 127 -37.94 -28.31 37.26
CA GLY A 127 -36.68 -28.12 36.56
C GLY A 127 -35.76 -29.32 36.71
N THR A 128 -35.14 -29.77 35.62
CA THR A 128 -33.83 -30.43 35.68
C THR A 128 -33.09 -30.41 34.34
N VAL A 129 -31.78 -30.20 34.48
CA VAL A 129 -30.75 -29.98 33.47
C VAL A 129 -30.53 -31.24 32.62
N ALA A 130 -30.25 -31.08 31.33
CA ALA A 130 -29.47 -32.06 30.58
C ALA A 130 -28.59 -31.37 29.52
N ASP A 131 -27.37 -31.05 29.96
CA ASP A 131 -26.16 -31.04 29.14
C ASP A 131 -26.01 -32.41 28.43
N LEU A 132 -25.96 -32.43 27.10
CA LEU A 132 -25.54 -33.58 26.32
C LEU A 132 -24.83 -33.14 25.03
N GLY A 133 -23.50 -33.03 25.14
CA GLY A 133 -22.60 -33.86 24.33
C GLY A 133 -22.54 -33.58 22.82
N GLY A 134 -21.49 -32.87 22.41
CA GLY A 134 -21.04 -32.85 21.02
C GLY A 134 -20.46 -34.21 20.59
N PRO A 135 -20.75 -34.69 19.37
CA PRO A 135 -20.02 -35.80 18.76
C PRO A 135 -18.82 -35.32 17.92
N ARG A 136 -17.64 -35.71 18.42
CA ARG A 136 -16.41 -36.22 17.76
C ARG A 136 -15.81 -35.48 16.56
#